data_AF-A0A838U2D7-F1
#
_entry.id   AF-A0A838U2D7-F1
#
_cell.length_a   1.000
_cell.length_b   1.000
_cell.length_c   1.000
_cell.angle_alpha   90.00
_cell.angle_beta   90.00
_cell.angle_gamma   90.00
#
_symmetry.space_group_name_H-M   'P 1'
#
loop_
_entity.id
_entity.type
_entity.pdbx_description
1 polymer ?
#
loop_
_entity_poly.entity_id
_entity_poly.type
_entity_poly.pdbx_seq_one_letter_code
_entity_poly.pdbx_strand_id
1 'polypeptide(L)'
;GLRSIPARYGIRNALRIARLFHFQAFIVLTIFYLATGLGLPALVGVFAVGILLVYQHTLVKADDLSRLNAAFFTTNAFVSVILLISFGIGVLWADPR
;
A
#
# COMPACT_ATOMS: atom_id res chain seq x y z
N GLY A 1 19.34 -22.93 2.05
CA GLY A 1 18.54 -22.08 1.14
C GLY A 1 17.78 -21.02 1.92
N LEU A 2 17.48 -19.88 1.30
CA LEU A 2 16.75 -18.76 1.93
C LEU A 2 15.37 -19.21 2.45
N ARG A 3 15.00 -18.81 3.68
CA ARG A 3 13.69 -19.08 4.28
C ARG A 3 12.75 -17.91 4.00
N SER A 4 11.92 -18.03 2.96
CA SER A 4 10.96 -16.99 2.58
C SER A 4 9.60 -17.57 2.21
N ILE A 5 8.56 -16.74 2.19
CA ILE A 5 7.21 -17.12 1.74
C ILE A 5 7.23 -17.72 0.33
N PRO A 6 7.86 -17.11 -0.71
CA PRO A 6 7.92 -17.74 -2.03
C PRO A 6 8.76 -19.02 -2.05
N ALA A 7 9.80 -19.15 -1.22
CA ALA A 7 10.57 -20.39 -1.12
C ALA A 7 9.76 -21.54 -0.47
N ARG A 8 8.86 -21.23 0.47
CA ARG A 8 8.03 -22.23 1.16
C ARG A 8 6.74 -22.59 0.42
N TYR A 9 6.11 -21.62 -0.23
CA TYR A 9 4.76 -21.77 -0.80
C TYR A 9 4.69 -21.60 -2.33
N GLY A 10 5.81 -21.26 -2.97
CA GLY A 10 5.86 -20.94 -4.40
C GLY A 10 5.36 -19.53 -4.72
N ILE A 11 5.76 -18.99 -5.88
CA ILE A 11 5.48 -17.61 -6.30
C ILE A 11 3.97 -17.33 -6.36
N ARG A 12 3.19 -18.24 -6.95
CA ARG A 12 1.72 -18.07 -7.08
C ARG A 12 1.03 -17.86 -5.73
N ASN A 13 1.37 -18.66 -4.72
CA ASN A 13 0.78 -18.54 -3.40
C ASN A 13 1.37 -17.36 -2.62
N ALA A 14 2.66 -17.06 -2.80
CA ALA A 14 3.26 -15.86 -2.22
C ALA A 14 2.56 -14.58 -2.70
N LEU A 15 2.21 -14.47 -3.99
CA LEU A 15 1.45 -13.34 -4.53
C LEU A 15 0.02 -13.27 -3.97
N ARG A 16 -0.61 -14.41 -3.68
CA ARG A 16 -1.92 -14.45 -3.00
C ARG A 16 -1.81 -13.96 -1.55
N ILE A 17 -0.79 -14.42 -0.83
CA ILE A 17 -0.51 -13.98 0.54
C ILE A 17 -0.20 -12.48 0.58
N ALA A 18 0.57 -11.96 -0.38
CA ALA A 18 0.83 -10.54 -0.50
C ALA A 18 -0.45 -9.71 -0.73
N ARG A 19 -1.38 -10.19 -1.57
CA ARG A 19 -2.70 -9.55 -1.74
C ARG A 19 -3.49 -9.48 -0.44
N LEU A 20 -3.49 -10.55 0.35
CA LEU A 20 -4.16 -10.57 1.66
C LEU A 20 -3.55 -9.52 2.60
N PHE A 21 -2.23 -9.44 2.69
CA PHE A 21 -1.57 -8.44 3.54
C PHE A 21 -1.81 -7.00 3.07
N HIS A 22 -1.83 -6.72 1.76
CA HIS A 22 -2.17 -5.38 1.29
C HIS A 22 -3.63 -5.01 1.55
N PHE A 23 -4.56 -5.96 1.43
CA PHE A 23 -5.94 -5.74 1.81
C PHE A 23 -6.08 -5.40 3.29
N GLN A 24 -5.40 -6.14 4.17
CA GLN A 24 -5.35 -5.86 5.60
C GLN A 24 -4.70 -4.50 5.89
N ALA A 25 -3.59 -4.17 5.23
CA ALA A 25 -2.93 -2.88 5.37
C ALA A 25 -3.85 -1.72 4.98
N PHE A 26 -4.61 -1.86 3.90
CA PHE A 26 -5.59 -0.85 3.48
C PHE A 26 -6.74 -0.69 4.48
N ILE A 27 -7.24 -1.78 5.06
CA ILE A 27 -8.24 -1.72 6.13
C ILE A 27 -7.68 -0.97 7.33
N VAL A 28 -6.49 -1.31 7.80
CA VAL A 28 -5.85 -0.66 8.95
C VAL A 28 -5.62 0.84 8.67
N LEU A 29 -5.17 1.19 7.48
CA LEU A 29 -5.01 2.60 7.07
C LEU A 29 -6.35 3.35 7.07
N THR A 30 -7.42 2.72 6.58
CA THR A 30 -8.77 3.31 6.58
C THR A 30 -9.28 3.51 8.00
N ILE A 31 -9.10 2.53 8.88
CA ILE A 31 -9.44 2.64 10.31
C ILE A 31 -8.64 3.77 10.95
N PHE A 32 -7.34 3.88 10.66
CA PHE A 32 -6.49 4.95 11.17
C PHE A 32 -6.97 6.34 10.73
N TYR A 33 -7.37 6.50 9.47
CA TYR A 33 -8.01 7.74 8.99
C TYR A 33 -9.29 8.06 9.77
N LEU A 34 -10.19 7.09 9.93
CA LEU A 34 -11.45 7.28 10.65
C LEU A 34 -11.24 7.62 12.13
N ALA A 35 -10.22 7.03 12.77
CA ALA A 35 -9.92 7.26 14.18
C ALA A 35 -9.29 8.63 14.44
N THR A 36 -8.62 9.22 13.44
CA THR A 36 -7.89 10.49 13.57
C THR A 36 -8.68 11.70 13.05
N GLY A 37 -9.61 11.50 12.12
CA GLY A 37 -10.46 12.58 11.61
C GLY A 37 -9.73 13.66 10.81
N LEU A 38 -8.57 13.35 10.20
CA LEU A 38 -7.65 14.29 9.52
C LEU A 38 -8.17 14.97 8.23
N GLY A 39 -9.49 14.98 8.02
CA GLY A 39 -10.14 15.72 6.95
C GLY A 39 -9.90 15.18 5.53
N LEU A 40 -10.24 15.99 4.54
CA LEU A 40 -10.29 15.57 3.14
C LEU A 40 -8.92 15.17 2.53
N PRO A 41 -7.78 15.84 2.83
CA PRO A 41 -6.48 15.45 2.27
C PRO A 41 -6.10 14.02 2.61
N ALA A 42 -6.26 13.63 3.88
CA ALA A 42 -5.96 12.29 4.34
C ALA A 42 -6.87 11.26 3.65
N LEU A 43 -8.17 11.56 3.47
CA LEU A 43 -9.10 10.68 2.75
C LEU A 43 -8.67 10.44 1.29
N VAL A 44 -8.29 11.51 0.58
CA VAL A 44 -7.78 11.41 -0.79
C VAL A 44 -6.51 10.56 -0.83
N GLY A 45 -5.62 10.74 0.15
CA GLY A 45 -4.42 9.91 0.32
C GLY A 45 -4.74 8.44 0.50
N VAL A 46 -5.71 8.10 1.35
CA VAL A 46 -6.19 6.72 1.56
C VAL A 46 -6.66 6.12 0.23
N PHE A 47 -7.54 6.80 -0.51
CA PHE A 47 -8.02 6.30 -1.80
C PHE A 47 -6.89 6.10 -2.82
N ALA A 48 -5.98 7.06 -2.94
CA ALA A 48 -4.84 6.98 -3.84
C ALA A 48 -3.92 5.78 -3.51
N VAL A 49 -3.65 5.55 -2.23
CA VAL A 49 -2.91 4.36 -1.77
C VAL A 49 -3.66 3.08 -2.11
N GLY A 50 -4.97 3.02 -1.87
CA GLY A 50 -5.80 1.86 -2.23
C GLY A 50 -5.69 1.50 -3.71
N ILE A 51 -5.76 2.50 -4.60
CA ILE A 51 -5.58 2.32 -6.05
C ILE A 51 -4.18 1.78 -6.36
N LEU A 52 -3.13 2.32 -5.76
CA LEU A 52 -1.75 1.85 -5.99
C LEU A 52 -1.53 0.42 -5.49
N LEU A 53 -2.12 0.05 -4.36
CA LEU A 53 -2.05 -1.32 -3.83
C LEU A 53 -2.73 -2.33 -4.76
N VAL A 54 -3.79 -1.94 -5.46
CA VAL A 54 -4.41 -2.78 -6.52
C VAL A 54 -3.53 -2.80 -7.76
N TYR A 55 -3.05 -1.64 -8.20
CA TYR A 55 -2.22 -1.48 -9.40
C TYR A 55 -0.93 -2.31 -9.34
N GLN A 56 -0.22 -2.32 -8.22
CA GLN A 56 1.01 -3.12 -8.13
C GLN A 56 0.76 -4.62 -8.34
N HIS A 57 -0.42 -5.13 -7.97
CA HIS A 57 -0.77 -6.53 -8.19
C HIS A 57 -1.17 -6.84 -9.62
N THR A 58 -1.49 -5.83 -10.43
CA THR A 58 -1.73 -6.01 -11.87
C THR A 58 -0.41 -6.05 -12.66
N LEU A 59 0.67 -5.47 -12.09
CA LEU A 59 2.00 -5.45 -12.70
C LEU A 59 2.76 -6.77 -12.58
N VAL A 60 2.45 -7.62 -11.60
CA VAL A 60 3.16 -8.88 -11.37
C VAL A 60 2.26 -10.09 -11.57
N LYS A 61 2.78 -11.10 -12.26
CA LYS A 61 2.11 -12.39 -12.46
C LYS A 61 3.02 -13.51 -11.96
N ALA A 62 2.43 -14.66 -11.65
CA ALA A 62 3.20 -15.77 -11.07
C ALA A 62 4.23 -16.37 -12.05
N ASP A 63 3.98 -16.21 -13.34
CA ASP A 63 4.76 -16.65 -14.49
C ASP A 63 5.62 -15.54 -15.11
N ASP A 64 5.38 -14.26 -14.75
CA ASP A 64 6.17 -13.12 -15.23
C ASP A 64 6.41 -12.10 -14.10
N LEU A 65 7.66 -12.06 -13.64
CA LEU A 65 8.15 -11.15 -12.62
C LEU A 65 9.04 -10.04 -13.19
N SER A 66 9.05 -9.83 -14.52
CA SER A 66 9.86 -8.79 -15.17
C SER A 66 9.62 -7.39 -14.62
N ARG A 67 8.40 -7.13 -14.11
CA ARG A 67 7.98 -5.86 -13.50
C ARG A 67 7.97 -5.86 -11.97
N LEU A 68 8.59 -6.85 -11.32
CA LEU A 68 8.61 -6.95 -9.86
C LEU A 68 9.20 -5.71 -9.18
N ASN A 69 10.28 -5.13 -9.75
CA ASN A 69 10.88 -3.92 -9.21
C ASN A 69 9.91 -2.71 -9.27
N ALA A 70 9.15 -2.56 -10.35
CA ALA A 70 8.15 -1.50 -10.45
C ALA A 70 6.99 -1.72 -9.47
N ALA A 71 6.54 -2.98 -9.32
CA ALA A 71 5.48 -3.35 -8.40
C ALA A 71 5.87 -3.31 -6.91
N PHE A 72 7.16 -3.28 -6.59
CA PHE A 72 7.63 -3.19 -5.21
C PHE A 72 8.28 -1.84 -4.91
N PHE A 73 9.35 -1.46 -5.58
CA PHE A 73 10.08 -0.23 -5.25
C PHE A 73 9.33 1.02 -5.69
N THR A 74 8.93 1.09 -6.96
CA THR A 74 8.32 2.30 -7.51
C THR A 74 6.97 2.59 -6.86
N THR A 75 6.07 1.61 -6.79
CA THR A 75 4.75 1.79 -6.16
C THR A 75 4.85 2.10 -4.68
N ASN A 76 5.75 1.48 -3.91
CA ASN A 76 5.93 1.82 -2.49
C ASN A 76 6.53 3.21 -2.28
N ALA A 77 7.40 3.68 -3.19
CA ALA A 77 7.89 5.06 -3.14
C ALA A 77 6.73 6.06 -3.29
N PHE A 78 5.83 5.83 -4.25
CA PHE A 78 4.61 6.64 -4.40
C PHE A 78 3.69 6.57 -3.19
N VAL A 79 3.43 5.37 -2.65
CA VAL A 79 2.64 5.20 -1.41
C VAL A 79 3.23 6.04 -0.27
N SER A 80 4.54 5.97 -0.08
CA SER A 80 5.24 6.70 1.00
C SER A 80 5.08 8.22 0.85
N VAL A 81 5.30 8.76 -0.36
CA VAL A 81 5.17 10.21 -0.63
C VAL A 81 3.72 10.67 -0.51
N ILE A 82 2.76 9.90 -1.03
CA ILE A 82 1.32 10.22 -0.93
C ILE A 82 0.91 10.28 0.53
N LEU A 83 1.27 9.29 1.35
CA LEU A 83 0.94 9.27 2.77
C LEU A 83 1.58 10.46 3.51
N LEU A 84 2.87 10.72 3.28
CA LEU A 84 3.56 11.85 3.90
C LEU A 84 2.86 13.19 3.62
N ILE A 85 2.54 13.46 2.36
CA ILE A 85 1.90 14.72 1.95
C ILE A 85 0.46 14.78 2.46
N SER A 86 -0.35 13.74 2.22
CA SER A 86 -1.78 13.76 2.55
C SER A 86 -2.04 13.80 4.05
N PHE A 87 -1.39 12.94 4.84
CA PHE A 87 -1.54 12.93 6.29
C PHE A 87 -0.82 14.11 6.94
N GLY A 88 0.35 14.51 6.41
CA GLY A 88 1.07 15.70 6.87
C GLY A 88 0.22 16.97 6.73
N ILE A 89 -0.38 17.19 5.56
CA ILE A 89 -1.34 18.29 5.34
C ILE A 89 -2.55 18.12 6.25
N GLY A 90 -3.10 16.92 6.37
CA GLY A 90 -4.24 16.63 7.25
C GLY A 90 -3.97 17.04 8.70
N VAL A 91 -2.78 16.72 9.23
CA VAL A 91 -2.35 17.12 10.58
C VAL A 91 -2.21 18.63 10.69
N LEU A 92 -1.53 19.27 9.72
CA LEU A 92 -1.34 20.73 9.72
C LEU A 92 -2.64 21.53 9.57
N TRP A 93 -3.69 20.93 8.99
CA TRP A 93 -5.02 21.55 8.87
C TRP A 93 -5.94 21.22 10.05
N ALA A 94 -5.80 20.03 10.63
CA ALA A 94 -6.61 19.58 11.75
C ALA A 94 -6.12 20.11 13.11
N ASP A 95 -4.89 20.66 13.18
CA ASP A 95 -4.35 21.35 14.35
C ASP A 95 -4.71 22.85 14.28
N PRO A 96 -5.75 23.32 15.01
CA PRO A 96 -6.00 24.73 15.15
C PRO A 96 -5.05 25.25 16.23
N ARG A 97 -3.93 25.83 15.82
CA ARG A 97 -3.37 26.89 16.66
C ARG A 97 -4.35 28.06 16.71
#